data_AF-A0A8T0XQM3-F1
#
_entry.id   AF-A0A8T0XQM3-F1
#
_cell.length_a   1.000
_cell.length_b   1.000
_cell.length_c   1.000
_cell.angle_alpha   90.00
_cell.angle_beta   90.00
_cell.angle_gamma   90.00
#
_symmetry.space_group_name_H-M   'P 1'
#
loop_
_entity.id
_entity.type
_entity.pdbx_description
1 polymer ?
#
loop_
_entity_poly.entity_id
_entity_poly.type
_entity_poly.pdbx_seq_one_letter_code
_entity_poly.pdbx_strand_id
1 'polypeptide(L)'
;MAKKRKRTDVPAEAAGGEKPDDSAPERPPRTLFGFKDPAPGAEPASAAAEAAAPFRNKEKVLITCSRRITYRYRHLMQDLYLWMVKSPGGPSVKFLVNAVHTMEELKLTGNHLKGSRPLLTFSTNFDEQPHWMLVKEMITQIFATPKGHRKAKPFHDHVFAFSIVDGHVWFRNYQISVPHNEIDKVDKGGLDKMTLIEVGPRFCLNPIKIFGGSFGGPTWYENPYYISPNQIRALEKRQKAGKYVKKVKAKVRRKMHEMENTLEPDEFAELWKGE
;
A
#
# COMPACT_ATOMS: atom_id res chain seq x y z
N MET A 1 -33.31 -19.23 28.20
CA MET A 1 -32.16 -19.73 28.99
C MET A 1 -30.87 -19.17 28.43
N ALA A 2 -30.14 -18.37 29.22
CA ALA A 2 -28.68 -18.13 29.15
C ALA A 2 -28.36 -17.01 30.15
N LYS A 3 -27.95 -17.39 31.37
CA LYS A 3 -27.72 -16.48 32.50
C LYS A 3 -26.29 -15.93 32.41
N LYS A 4 -26.14 -14.62 32.13
CA LYS A 4 -24.86 -13.89 32.24
C LYS A 4 -24.39 -13.90 33.70
N ARG A 5 -23.21 -14.45 33.99
CA ARG A 5 -22.56 -14.35 35.31
C ARG A 5 -21.59 -13.17 35.31
N LYS A 6 -21.89 -12.21 36.18
CA LYS A 6 -21.08 -11.04 36.55
C LYS A 6 -20.10 -11.51 37.64
N ARG A 7 -18.78 -11.36 37.44
CA ARG A 7 -17.76 -11.64 38.46
C ARG A 7 -17.65 -10.42 39.36
N THR A 8 -17.77 -10.63 40.66
CA THR A 8 -17.53 -9.66 41.73
C THR A 8 -16.20 -9.99 42.38
N ASP A 9 -15.35 -8.97 42.51
CA ASP A 9 -14.04 -9.05 43.18
C ASP A 9 -14.21 -9.02 44.71
N VAL A 10 -13.51 -9.92 45.41
CA VAL A 10 -13.26 -9.85 46.85
C VAL A 10 -11.77 -10.15 47.06
N PRO A 11 -11.03 -9.33 47.84
CA PRO A 11 -9.61 -9.50 48.10
C PRO A 11 -9.39 -10.46 49.28
N ALA A 12 -8.37 -11.31 49.20
CA ALA A 12 -7.95 -12.15 50.32
C ALA A 12 -6.44 -12.09 50.53
N GLU A 13 -6.13 -11.57 51.71
CA GLU A 13 -4.95 -11.55 52.58
C GLU A 13 -3.69 -12.38 52.26
N ALA A 14 -2.59 -11.80 52.75
CA ALA A 14 -1.24 -12.31 52.79
C ALA A 14 -1.09 -13.49 53.76
N ALA A 15 -0.35 -14.52 53.33
CA ALA A 15 0.25 -15.52 54.19
C ALA A 15 1.71 -15.72 53.76
N GLY A 16 2.63 -15.50 54.69
CA GLY A 16 4.06 -15.74 54.53
C GLY A 16 4.38 -17.24 54.45
N GLY A 17 5.36 -17.57 53.62
CA GLY A 17 5.98 -18.88 53.53
C GLY A 17 7.35 -18.73 52.88
N GLU A 18 8.40 -19.05 53.63
CA GLU A 18 9.79 -19.09 53.18
C GLU A 18 9.95 -20.08 52.01
N LYS A 19 10.72 -19.69 50.99
CA LYS A 19 11.10 -20.57 49.87
C LYS A 19 12.59 -20.95 50.00
N PRO A 20 12.95 -22.23 49.75
CA PRO A 20 14.30 -22.73 49.91
C PRO A 20 15.22 -22.27 48.76
N ASP A 21 16.52 -22.24 49.03
CA ASP A 21 17.62 -21.78 48.16
C ASP A 21 17.47 -22.17 46.68
N ASP A 22 17.26 -21.17 45.83
CA ASP A 22 17.27 -21.29 44.37
C ASP A 22 18.71 -21.15 43.86
N SER A 23 19.51 -22.21 44.01
CA SER A 23 20.83 -22.35 43.38
C SER A 23 20.76 -23.34 42.21
N ALA A 24 19.85 -23.10 41.26
CA ALA A 24 19.87 -23.79 39.98
C ALA A 24 20.86 -23.08 39.03
N PRO A 25 21.81 -23.78 38.38
CA PRO A 25 22.72 -23.14 37.42
C PRO A 25 21.94 -22.60 36.21
N GLU A 26 22.22 -21.34 35.83
CA GLU A 26 21.55 -20.68 34.70
C GLU A 26 21.69 -21.47 33.39
N ARG A 27 20.56 -21.65 32.72
CA ARG A 27 20.49 -22.38 31.44
C ARG A 27 21.14 -21.55 30.32
N PRO A 28 22.07 -22.12 29.54
CA PRO A 28 22.79 -21.35 28.52
C PRO A 28 21.85 -20.84 27.40
N PRO A 29 22.12 -19.64 26.84
CA PRO A 29 21.27 -19.05 25.82
C PRO A 29 21.33 -19.84 24.50
N ARG A 30 20.14 -20.17 23.97
CA ARG A 30 19.99 -20.92 22.71
C ARG A 30 20.25 -20.03 21.49
N THR A 31 21.09 -20.52 20.57
CA THR A 31 21.14 -20.01 19.19
C THR A 31 20.62 -21.07 18.21
N LEU A 32 20.34 -20.66 16.97
CA LEU A 32 19.60 -21.40 15.93
C LEU A 32 20.25 -22.73 15.48
N PHE A 33 21.42 -23.11 16.01
CA PHE A 33 22.15 -24.33 15.63
C PHE A 33 22.57 -25.23 16.81
N GLY A 34 21.98 -25.09 18.00
CA GLY A 34 22.16 -26.02 19.13
C GLY A 34 23.00 -25.50 20.29
N PHE A 35 23.08 -26.30 21.38
CA PHE A 35 23.85 -25.97 22.59
C PHE A 35 25.36 -26.08 22.32
N LYS A 36 26.13 -25.11 22.79
CA LYS A 36 27.59 -25.12 22.71
C LYS A 36 28.14 -25.32 24.11
N ASP A 37 28.76 -26.47 24.36
CA ASP A 37 29.51 -26.69 25.59
C ASP A 37 30.86 -25.96 25.50
N PRO A 38 31.34 -25.31 26.57
CA PRO A 38 32.65 -24.66 26.58
C PRO A 38 33.75 -25.71 26.74
N ALA A 39 34.72 -25.72 25.84
CA ALA A 39 35.94 -26.53 25.99
C ALA A 39 36.86 -25.89 27.07
N PRO A 40 37.54 -26.69 27.91
CA PRO A 40 38.44 -26.16 28.93
C PRO A 40 39.82 -25.87 28.32
N GLY A 41 40.37 -24.67 28.58
CA GLY A 41 41.80 -24.40 28.37
C GLY A 41 42.16 -23.41 27.24
N ALA A 42 41.55 -22.23 27.19
CA ALA A 42 42.10 -21.10 26.44
C ALA A 42 42.26 -19.89 27.36
N GLU A 43 43.52 -19.54 27.65
CA GLU A 43 43.91 -18.31 28.37
C GLU A 43 43.58 -17.03 27.57
N PRO A 44 43.44 -15.86 28.24
CA PRO A 44 42.74 -14.71 27.68
C PRO A 44 43.67 -13.90 26.75
N ALA A 45 43.57 -14.16 25.44
CA ALA A 45 44.19 -13.31 24.44
C ALA A 45 43.37 -12.02 24.24
N SER A 46 43.91 -10.93 24.79
CA SER A 46 43.81 -9.54 24.33
C SER A 46 42.44 -9.00 23.87
N ALA A 47 41.87 -8.18 24.74
CA ALA A 47 40.91 -7.14 24.37
C ALA A 47 41.52 -6.17 23.35
N ALA A 48 41.25 -6.34 22.06
CA ALA A 48 41.23 -5.27 21.03
C ALA A 48 40.90 -5.85 19.64
N ALA A 49 39.66 -6.31 19.45
CA ALA A 49 39.05 -6.40 18.13
C ALA A 49 37.54 -6.43 18.33
N GLU A 50 36.94 -5.26 18.60
CA GLU A 50 35.51 -5.09 18.36
C GLU A 50 35.27 -5.35 16.87
N ALA A 51 34.89 -6.58 16.53
CA ALA A 51 34.29 -6.89 15.24
C ALA A 51 33.04 -6.02 15.14
N ALA A 52 33.17 -4.87 14.46
CA ALA A 52 32.09 -3.93 14.26
C ALA A 52 30.87 -4.72 13.77
N ALA A 53 29.85 -4.80 14.63
CA ALA A 53 28.61 -5.48 14.29
C ALA A 53 28.15 -4.93 12.93
N PRO A 54 27.73 -5.79 11.98
CA PRO A 54 27.40 -5.33 10.64
C PRO A 54 26.39 -4.20 10.74
N PHE A 55 26.76 -3.02 10.23
CA PHE A 55 25.94 -1.81 10.30
C PHE A 55 24.54 -2.14 9.79
N ARG A 56 23.60 -2.26 10.73
CA ARG A 56 22.22 -2.61 10.44
C ARG A 56 21.47 -1.31 10.46
N ASN A 57 21.09 -0.82 9.28
CA ASN A 57 20.27 0.38 9.18
C ASN A 57 19.01 0.20 10.05
N LYS A 58 18.92 0.98 11.13
CA LYS A 58 17.83 0.93 12.11
C LYS A 58 16.59 1.67 11.59
N GLU A 59 16.76 2.48 10.55
CA GLU A 59 15.71 3.23 9.88
C GLU A 59 15.15 2.37 8.74
N LYS A 60 14.28 1.43 9.10
CA LYS A 60 13.58 0.62 8.10
C LYS A 60 12.29 1.34 7.72
N VAL A 61 12.19 1.69 6.45
CA VAL A 61 10.92 2.19 5.91
C VAL A 61 10.00 1.00 5.68
N LEU A 62 8.93 0.92 6.45
CA LEU A 62 7.97 -0.18 6.36
C LEU A 62 6.87 0.20 5.37
N ILE A 63 6.83 -0.52 4.25
CA ILE A 63 5.67 -0.53 3.36
C ILE A 63 4.63 -1.48 3.97
N THR A 64 3.58 -0.95 4.59
CA THR A 64 2.42 -1.77 4.95
C THR A 64 1.27 -1.52 3.99
N CYS A 65 0.81 -2.56 3.32
CA CYS A 65 -0.49 -2.56 2.66
C CYS A 65 -1.55 -2.95 3.69
N SER A 66 -2.28 -1.99 4.25
CA SER A 66 -3.22 -2.28 5.34
C SER A 66 -4.62 -2.66 4.83
N ARG A 67 -4.95 -3.95 4.92
CA ARG A 67 -6.15 -4.50 5.60
C ARG A 67 -5.93 -6.00 5.83
N ARG A 68 -6.11 -6.45 7.08
CA ARG A 68 -5.98 -7.85 7.52
C ARG A 68 -6.80 -8.79 6.63
N ILE A 69 -6.18 -9.37 5.61
CA ILE A 69 -6.78 -10.40 4.79
C ILE A 69 -5.66 -11.34 4.30
N THR A 70 -5.75 -12.61 4.67
CA THR A 70 -4.96 -13.71 4.11
C THR A 70 -5.24 -13.88 2.61
N TYR A 71 -4.29 -14.46 1.86
CA TYR A 71 -4.33 -14.72 0.40
C TYR A 71 -5.70 -15.11 -0.17
N ARG A 72 -6.54 -15.82 0.60
CA ARG A 72 -7.88 -16.29 0.21
C ARG A 72 -8.90 -15.18 -0.09
N TYR A 73 -8.86 -14.01 0.57
CA TYR A 73 -9.88 -12.96 0.37
C TYR A 73 -9.38 -11.75 -0.43
N ARG A 74 -8.26 -11.88 -1.17
CA ARG A 74 -7.73 -10.78 -1.99
C ARG A 74 -8.68 -10.36 -3.11
N HIS A 75 -9.52 -11.27 -3.60
CA HIS A 75 -10.59 -10.97 -4.58
C HIS A 75 -11.73 -10.12 -4.00
N LEU A 76 -11.86 -10.01 -2.67
CA LEU A 76 -12.78 -9.07 -2.01
C LEU A 76 -12.16 -7.69 -1.76
N MET A 77 -10.83 -7.54 -1.93
CA MET A 77 -10.15 -6.26 -1.76
C MET A 77 -10.20 -5.49 -3.08
N GLN A 78 -11.23 -4.67 -3.23
CA GLN A 78 -11.31 -3.73 -4.35
C GLN A 78 -10.43 -2.48 -4.15
N ASP A 79 -10.04 -2.15 -2.90
CA ASP A 79 -9.26 -0.96 -2.58
C ASP A 79 -7.92 -1.32 -1.93
N LEU A 80 -6.83 -0.73 -2.44
CA LEU A 80 -5.48 -0.92 -1.94
C LEU A 80 -4.97 0.38 -1.30
N TYR A 81 -4.55 0.30 -0.03
CA TYR A 81 -3.91 1.41 0.67
C TYR A 81 -2.46 1.08 0.94
N LEU A 82 -1.58 2.04 0.69
CA LEU A 82 -0.14 1.93 0.91
C LEU A 82 0.29 2.91 2.00
N TRP A 83 0.99 2.43 3.01
CA TRP A 83 1.68 3.27 3.98
C TRP A 83 3.17 3.23 3.72
N MET A 84 3.79 4.41 3.63
CA MET A 84 5.23 4.57 3.63
C MET A 84 5.61 5.19 4.98
N VAL A 85 6.43 4.51 5.79
CA VAL A 85 6.69 4.93 7.17
C VAL A 85 8.14 4.78 7.53
N LYS A 86 8.79 5.87 7.96
CA LYS A 86 10.12 5.81 8.58
C LYS A 86 9.97 5.52 10.08
N SER A 87 10.34 4.31 10.49
CA SER A 87 10.30 3.89 11.90
C SER A 87 11.67 4.12 12.57
N PRO A 88 11.74 4.51 13.87
CA PRO A 88 10.66 4.70 14.84
C PRO A 88 10.09 6.12 14.94
N GLY A 89 10.80 7.15 14.46
CA GLY A 89 10.45 8.56 14.67
C GLY A 89 9.31 9.13 13.82
N GLY A 90 8.85 8.43 12.79
CA GLY A 90 8.07 9.04 11.70
C GLY A 90 8.98 9.72 10.68
N PRO A 91 8.46 10.32 9.60
CA PRO A 91 7.04 10.53 9.27
C PRO A 91 6.37 9.32 8.61
N SER A 92 5.04 9.38 8.49
CA SER A 92 4.26 8.39 7.74
C SER A 92 3.34 9.05 6.70
N VAL A 93 3.28 8.45 5.52
CA VAL A 93 2.40 8.90 4.43
C VAL A 93 1.47 7.76 4.05
N LYS A 94 0.18 8.08 3.98
CA LYS A 94 -0.86 7.15 3.55
C LYS A 94 -1.29 7.49 2.12
N PHE A 95 -1.21 6.52 1.24
CA PHE A 95 -1.65 6.59 -0.15
C PHE A 95 -2.82 5.64 -0.42
N LEU A 96 -3.72 6.04 -1.31
CA LEU A 96 -4.60 5.13 -2.03
C LEU A 96 -3.90 4.73 -3.33
N VAL A 97 -3.82 3.43 -3.61
CA VAL A 97 -3.23 2.91 -4.84
C VAL A 97 -4.34 2.63 -5.85
N ASN A 98 -4.27 3.30 -6.99
CA ASN A 98 -5.18 3.18 -8.12
C ASN A 98 -4.43 2.68 -9.37
N ALA A 99 -5.18 2.21 -10.38
CA ALA A 99 -4.66 1.83 -11.70
C ALA A 99 -3.42 0.91 -11.63
N VAL A 100 -3.52 -0.19 -10.87
CA VAL A 100 -2.45 -1.19 -10.76
C VAL A 100 -2.47 -2.08 -12.00
N HIS A 101 -1.39 -2.02 -12.77
CA HIS A 101 -1.11 -2.84 -13.94
C HIS A 101 0.06 -3.76 -13.63
N THR A 102 -0.14 -5.07 -13.74
CA THR A 102 0.88 -6.09 -13.45
C THR A 102 1.76 -6.33 -14.68
N MET A 103 2.91 -6.98 -14.49
CA MET A 103 3.85 -7.30 -15.58
C MET A 103 3.26 -8.21 -16.68
N GLU A 104 2.16 -8.90 -16.41
CA GLU A 104 1.50 -9.80 -17.37
C GLU A 104 0.69 -9.04 -18.43
N GLU A 105 0.56 -7.72 -18.31
CA GLU A 105 -0.20 -6.92 -19.27
C GLU A 105 0.55 -6.80 -20.60
N LEU A 106 -0.16 -7.10 -21.71
CA LEU A 106 0.39 -7.27 -23.07
C LEU A 106 1.29 -6.12 -23.57
N LYS A 107 1.12 -4.91 -23.03
CA LYS A 107 1.87 -3.70 -23.45
C LYS A 107 3.24 -3.56 -22.78
N LEU A 108 3.55 -4.41 -21.79
CA LEU A 108 4.77 -4.35 -21.00
C LEU A 108 5.72 -5.47 -21.47
N THR A 109 6.62 -5.13 -22.40
CA THR A 109 7.51 -6.10 -23.07
C THR A 109 8.92 -6.13 -22.50
N GLY A 110 9.27 -5.20 -21.61
CA GLY A 110 10.61 -5.11 -21.04
C GLY A 110 10.91 -6.17 -19.98
N ASN A 111 12.19 -6.44 -19.77
CA ASN A 111 12.68 -7.32 -18.70
C ASN A 111 13.98 -6.77 -18.12
N HIS A 112 14.23 -6.94 -16.83
CA HIS A 112 15.49 -6.49 -16.22
C HIS A 112 15.98 -7.44 -15.13
N LEU A 113 17.28 -7.41 -14.86
CA LEU A 113 17.95 -8.22 -13.87
C LEU A 113 17.37 -7.96 -12.47
N LYS A 114 16.90 -9.03 -11.84
CA LYS A 114 16.51 -9.01 -10.42
C LYS A 114 17.71 -8.66 -9.54
N GLY A 115 17.57 -7.59 -8.76
CA GLY A 115 18.62 -7.07 -7.87
C GLY A 115 19.60 -6.10 -8.53
N SER A 116 19.39 -5.72 -9.80
CA SER A 116 20.06 -4.53 -10.35
C SER A 116 19.62 -3.28 -9.59
N ARG A 117 20.45 -2.24 -9.64
CA ARG A 117 20.23 -1.00 -8.89
C ARG A 117 19.40 -0.04 -9.75
N PRO A 118 18.14 0.27 -9.38
CA PRO A 118 17.32 1.19 -10.17
C PRO A 118 17.90 2.59 -10.15
N LEU A 119 17.80 3.29 -11.27
CA LEU A 119 17.91 4.75 -11.30
C LEU A 119 16.55 5.35 -10.94
N LEU A 120 16.53 6.35 -10.05
CA LEU A 120 15.31 7.04 -9.68
C LEU A 120 15.24 8.37 -10.43
N THR A 121 14.14 8.61 -11.11
CA THR A 121 13.87 9.86 -11.83
C THR A 121 12.59 10.47 -11.29
N PHE A 122 12.64 11.76 -10.99
CA PHE A 122 11.53 12.54 -10.44
C PHE A 122 11.24 13.72 -11.36
N SER A 123 9.96 14.00 -11.62
CA SER A 123 9.55 15.25 -12.28
C SER A 123 9.86 16.47 -11.41
N THR A 124 10.07 17.62 -12.04
CA THR A 124 10.32 18.92 -11.36
C THR A 124 9.20 19.31 -10.39
N ASN A 125 7.97 18.86 -10.64
CA ASN A 125 6.80 19.11 -9.80
C ASN A 125 6.97 18.64 -8.34
N PHE A 126 7.88 17.70 -8.08
CA PHE A 126 8.14 17.25 -6.71
C PHE A 126 8.81 18.32 -5.83
N ASP A 127 9.46 19.30 -6.45
CA ASP A 127 10.21 20.35 -5.74
C ASP A 127 9.36 21.61 -5.49
N GLU A 128 8.13 21.65 -6.01
CA GLU A 128 7.24 22.83 -5.89
C GLU A 128 6.61 23.00 -4.50
N GLN A 129 6.19 21.90 -3.85
CA GLN A 129 5.50 21.95 -2.56
C GLN A 129 6.24 21.14 -1.49
N PRO A 130 6.29 21.61 -0.23
CA PRO A 130 7.05 20.93 0.83
C PRO A 130 6.61 19.49 1.10
N HIS A 131 5.31 19.20 0.95
CA HIS A 131 4.81 17.85 1.13
C HIS A 131 5.26 16.90 0.01
N TRP A 132 5.44 17.41 -1.22
CA TRP A 132 5.99 16.61 -2.32
C TRP A 132 7.48 16.38 -2.16
N MET A 133 8.23 17.36 -1.66
CA MET A 133 9.65 17.19 -1.32
C MET A 133 9.82 16.09 -0.27
N LEU A 134 8.95 16.07 0.75
CA LEU A 134 8.93 15.01 1.76
C LEU A 134 8.66 13.63 1.14
N VAL A 135 7.66 13.55 0.26
CA VAL A 135 7.32 12.31 -0.45
C VAL A 135 8.48 11.85 -1.35
N LYS A 136 9.16 12.76 -2.05
CA LYS A 136 10.35 12.49 -2.88
C LYS A 136 11.48 11.88 -2.05
N GLU A 137 11.78 12.46 -0.88
CA GLU A 137 12.79 11.93 0.04
C GLU A 137 12.41 10.54 0.56
N MET A 138 11.14 10.34 0.96
CA MET A 138 10.67 9.03 1.42
C MET A 138 10.73 7.97 0.32
N ILE A 139 10.30 8.29 -0.90
CA ILE A 139 10.39 7.38 -2.05
C ILE A 139 11.86 7.06 -2.36
N THR A 140 12.74 8.06 -2.30
CA THR A 140 14.18 7.85 -2.52
C THR A 140 14.74 6.84 -1.53
N GLN A 141 14.44 6.99 -0.23
CA GLN A 141 14.92 6.04 0.79
C GLN A 141 14.34 4.63 0.64
N ILE A 142 13.13 4.48 0.11
CA ILE A 142 12.46 3.19 -0.08
C ILE A 142 12.97 2.45 -1.30
N PHE A 143 13.02 3.14 -2.44
CA PHE A 143 13.30 2.52 -3.74
C PHE A 143 14.79 2.55 -4.10
N ALA A 144 15.61 3.38 -3.43
CA ALA A 144 17.05 3.33 -3.61
C ALA A 144 17.62 2.04 -3.01
N THR A 145 18.55 1.43 -3.73
CA THR A 145 19.29 0.28 -3.23
C THR A 145 20.47 0.76 -2.39
N PRO A 146 20.58 0.39 -1.09
CA PRO A 146 21.68 0.82 -0.25
C PRO A 146 23.02 0.26 -0.76
N LYS A 147 24.09 1.03 -0.56
CA LYS A 147 25.44 0.63 -0.95
C LYS A 147 25.83 -0.65 -0.21
N GLY A 148 26.37 -1.63 -0.95
CA GLY A 148 26.82 -2.91 -0.37
C GLY A 148 25.70 -3.87 0.03
N HIS A 149 24.47 -3.68 -0.47
CA HIS A 149 23.40 -4.64 -0.21
C HIS A 149 23.76 -6.03 -0.76
N ARG A 150 23.67 -7.08 0.07
CA ARG A 150 24.12 -8.45 -0.25
C ARG A 150 23.55 -9.03 -1.55
N LYS A 151 22.35 -8.60 -1.97
CA LYS A 151 21.69 -9.06 -3.20
C LYS A 151 21.76 -8.05 -4.35
N ALA A 152 22.46 -6.93 -4.17
CA ALA A 152 22.61 -5.94 -5.22
C ALA A 152 23.62 -6.44 -6.26
N LYS A 153 23.23 -6.35 -7.52
CA LYS A 153 24.12 -6.53 -8.67
C LYS A 153 24.76 -5.18 -9.02
N PRO A 154 25.97 -5.18 -9.61
CA PRO A 154 26.68 -3.94 -9.92
C PRO A 154 26.00 -3.11 -11.01
N PHE A 155 25.27 -3.75 -11.93
CA PHE A 155 24.71 -3.11 -13.12
C PHE A 155 23.44 -2.29 -12.86
N HIS A 156 23.25 -1.27 -13.70
CA HIS A 156 22.06 -0.46 -13.81
C HIS A 156 21.30 -0.88 -15.08
N ASP A 157 20.13 -1.49 -14.91
CA ASP A 157 19.37 -2.12 -16.00
C ASP A 157 17.97 -1.52 -16.15
N HIS A 158 17.50 -0.81 -15.12
CA HIS A 158 16.15 -0.24 -15.11
C HIS A 158 16.09 1.11 -14.40
N VAL A 159 15.05 1.87 -14.75
CA VAL A 159 14.74 3.20 -14.25
C VAL A 159 13.33 3.19 -13.67
N PHE A 160 13.21 3.70 -12.45
CA PHE A 160 11.92 4.05 -11.86
C PHE A 160 11.65 5.52 -12.13
N ALA A 161 10.53 5.77 -12.80
CA ALA A 161 10.05 7.11 -13.12
C ALA A 161 8.84 7.45 -12.25
N PHE A 162 8.97 8.55 -11.50
CA PHE A 162 7.91 9.14 -10.70
C PHE A 162 7.52 10.48 -11.33
N SER A 163 6.25 10.61 -11.72
CA SER A 163 5.70 11.86 -12.23
C SER A 163 4.44 12.25 -11.48
N ILE A 164 4.24 13.56 -11.25
CA ILE A 164 3.01 14.08 -10.66
C ILE A 164 2.10 14.55 -11.79
N VAL A 165 0.87 14.04 -11.82
CA VAL A 165 -0.19 14.48 -12.73
C VAL A 165 -1.49 14.55 -11.94
N ASP A 166 -2.21 15.67 -12.00
CA ASP A 166 -3.48 15.90 -11.28
C ASP A 166 -3.42 15.62 -9.77
N GLY A 167 -2.30 15.96 -9.12
CA GLY A 167 -2.08 15.69 -7.68
C GLY A 167 -1.89 14.21 -7.34
N HIS A 168 -1.68 13.36 -8.34
CA HIS A 168 -1.40 11.94 -8.18
C HIS A 168 0.04 11.62 -8.62
N VAL A 169 0.69 10.72 -7.90
CA VAL A 169 2.03 10.22 -8.26
C VAL A 169 1.89 8.97 -9.12
N TRP A 170 2.32 9.07 -10.37
CA TRP A 170 2.43 7.95 -11.29
C TRP A 170 3.78 7.28 -11.16
N PHE A 171 3.77 5.97 -10.97
CA PHE A 171 4.95 5.13 -11.01
C PHE A 171 5.01 4.34 -12.31
N ARG A 172 6.18 4.37 -12.94
CA ARG A 172 6.51 3.55 -14.11
C ARG A 172 7.90 2.95 -13.99
N ASN A 173 8.06 1.75 -14.55
CA ASN A 173 9.31 1.01 -14.56
C ASN A 173 9.74 0.75 -16.01
N TYR A 174 10.93 1.22 -16.35
CA TYR A 174 11.53 1.13 -17.67
C TYR A 174 12.82 0.32 -17.64
N GLN A 175 12.99 -0.60 -18.58
CA GLN A 175 14.27 -1.21 -18.90
C GLN A 175 15.11 -0.25 -19.74
N ILE A 176 16.41 -0.20 -19.44
CA ILE A 176 17.41 0.48 -20.25
C ILE A 176 17.83 -0.47 -21.37
N SER A 177 17.44 -0.17 -22.61
CA SER A 177 17.88 -0.90 -23.79
C SER A 177 18.91 -0.07 -24.55
N VAL A 178 20.15 -0.57 -24.58
CA VAL A 178 21.20 -0.03 -25.42
C VAL A 178 21.36 -0.97 -26.60
N PRO A 179 21.13 -0.53 -27.85
CA PRO A 179 21.38 -1.37 -29.02
C PRO A 179 22.86 -1.72 -29.06
N HIS A 180 23.17 -2.99 -28.81
CA HIS A 180 24.52 -3.51 -28.79
C HIS A 180 24.89 -3.94 -30.21
N ASN A 181 25.78 -3.18 -30.86
CA ASN A 181 26.52 -3.70 -32.01
C ASN A 181 27.66 -4.57 -31.43
N GLU A 182 27.90 -5.74 -32.00
CA GLU A 182 28.73 -6.86 -31.50
C GLU A 182 30.21 -6.55 -31.18
N ILE A 183 30.64 -5.29 -31.20
CA ILE A 183 32.01 -4.88 -30.88
C ILE A 183 32.03 -4.36 -29.44
N ASP A 184 32.65 -5.16 -28.59
CA ASP A 184 32.84 -4.98 -27.15
C ASP A 184 33.49 -3.65 -26.77
N LYS A 185 32.65 -2.63 -26.61
CA LYS A 185 32.68 -1.53 -25.62
C LYS A 185 31.65 -0.52 -26.11
N VAL A 186 30.72 -0.12 -25.24
CA VAL A 186 29.74 0.92 -25.60
C VAL A 186 30.51 2.20 -25.88
N ASP A 187 30.71 2.53 -27.16
CA ASP A 187 31.25 3.82 -27.57
C ASP A 187 30.34 4.90 -27.01
N LYS A 188 30.91 6.03 -26.57
CA LYS A 188 30.12 7.16 -26.03
C LYS A 188 29.00 7.62 -26.99
N GLY A 189 29.15 7.38 -28.31
CA GLY A 189 28.12 7.64 -29.32
C GLY A 189 26.95 6.63 -29.35
N GLY A 190 27.06 5.47 -28.71
CA GLY A 190 25.96 4.53 -28.51
C GLY A 190 24.95 4.98 -27.44
N LEU A 191 25.32 5.97 -26.63
CA LEU A 191 24.45 6.55 -25.59
C LEU A 191 23.27 7.31 -26.20
N ASP A 192 23.45 7.91 -27.38
CA ASP A 192 22.42 8.69 -28.09
C ASP A 192 21.27 7.81 -28.61
N LYS A 193 21.47 6.50 -28.71
CA LYS A 193 20.46 5.52 -29.15
C LYS A 193 19.85 4.74 -27.99
N MET A 194 20.04 5.18 -26.75
CA MET A 194 19.44 4.53 -25.59
C MET A 194 17.92 4.64 -25.64
N THR A 195 17.25 3.50 -25.62
CA THR A 195 15.79 3.40 -25.62
C THR A 195 15.29 2.85 -24.29
N LEU A 196 14.09 3.27 -23.90
CA LEU A 196 13.44 2.82 -22.69
C LEU A 196 12.24 1.95 -23.05
N ILE A 197 12.20 0.73 -22.52
CA ILE A 197 11.12 -0.23 -22.78
C ILE A 197 10.34 -0.43 -21.48
N GLU A 198 9.01 -0.31 -21.50
CA GLU A 198 8.18 -0.48 -20.30
C GLU A 198 8.14 -1.95 -19.84
N VAL A 199 8.43 -2.18 -18.56
CA VAL A 199 8.45 -3.51 -17.90
C VAL A 199 7.24 -3.67 -16.96
N GLY A 200 6.87 -2.58 -16.28
CA GLY A 200 5.90 -2.59 -15.19
C GLY A 200 6.48 -3.06 -13.84
N PRO A 201 5.68 -3.05 -12.76
CA PRO A 201 4.27 -2.68 -12.71
C PRO A 201 4.06 -1.16 -12.87
N ARG A 202 2.85 -0.76 -13.31
CA ARG A 202 2.40 0.63 -13.29
C ARG A 202 1.35 0.79 -12.21
N PHE A 203 1.45 1.86 -11.44
CA PHE A 203 0.41 2.21 -10.47
C PHE A 203 0.39 3.71 -10.23
N CYS A 204 -0.75 4.18 -9.72
CA CYS A 204 -1.00 5.57 -9.37
C CYS A 204 -1.20 5.65 -7.85
N LEU A 205 -0.46 6.55 -7.19
CA LEU A 205 -0.58 6.82 -5.77
C LEU A 205 -1.29 8.16 -5.56
N ASN A 206 -2.45 8.12 -4.92
CA ASN A 206 -3.16 9.30 -4.46
C ASN A 206 -2.81 9.56 -2.98
N PRO A 207 -2.15 10.67 -2.63
CA PRO A 207 -1.87 11.00 -1.23
C PRO A 207 -3.16 11.28 -0.46
N ILE A 208 -3.32 10.65 0.70
CA ILE A 208 -4.48 10.85 1.59
C ILE A 208 -4.10 11.83 2.70
N LYS A 209 -3.16 11.41 3.54
CA LYS A 209 -2.70 12.16 4.72
C LYS A 209 -1.24 11.86 5.01
N ILE A 210 -0.56 12.87 5.55
CA ILE A 210 0.82 12.79 6.06
C ILE A 210 0.76 13.02 7.57
N PHE A 211 1.39 12.14 8.33
CA PHE A 211 1.54 12.24 9.77
C PHE A 211 2.99 12.47 10.14
N GLY A 212 3.22 13.28 11.18
CA GLY A 212 4.55 13.54 11.69
C GLY A 212 5.18 12.35 12.41
N GLY A 213 4.36 11.42 12.93
CA GLY A 213 4.83 10.20 13.61
C GLY A 213 4.73 8.94 12.74
N SER A 214 5.20 7.84 13.31
CA SER A 214 5.06 6.50 12.73
C SER A 214 3.64 5.96 12.96
N PHE A 215 2.88 5.74 11.89
CA PHE A 215 1.47 5.26 11.92
C PHE A 215 0.49 6.13 12.73
N GLY A 216 0.87 7.36 13.06
CA GLY A 216 0.08 8.26 13.90
C GLY A 216 0.81 9.57 14.16
N GLY A 217 0.33 10.33 15.14
CA GLY A 217 0.84 11.67 15.45
C GLY A 217 0.09 12.78 14.72
N PRO A 218 0.54 14.04 14.84
CA PRO A 218 -0.13 15.19 14.24
C PRO A 218 -0.14 15.08 12.71
N THR A 219 -1.28 15.42 12.09
CA THR A 219 -1.42 15.44 10.63
C THR A 219 -0.78 16.72 10.10
N TRP A 220 0.27 16.58 9.29
CA TRP A 220 0.95 17.70 8.64
C TRP A 220 0.29 18.10 7.33
N TYR A 221 -0.32 17.15 6.64
CA TYR A 221 -1.01 17.40 5.38
C TYR A 221 -2.20 16.46 5.23
N GLU A 222 -3.31 17.00 4.73
CA GLU A 222 -4.50 16.27 4.35
C GLU A 222 -4.92 16.73 2.95
N ASN A 223 -5.09 15.79 2.03
CA ASN A 223 -5.46 16.10 0.66
C ASN A 223 -6.96 16.44 0.60
N PRO A 224 -7.35 17.68 0.26
CA PRO A 224 -8.76 18.07 0.17
C PRO A 224 -9.50 17.42 -1.01
N TYR A 225 -8.77 17.02 -2.06
CA TYR A 225 -9.33 16.39 -3.25
C TYR A 225 -9.52 14.88 -3.10
N TYR A 226 -9.01 14.28 -2.03
CA TYR A 226 -9.15 12.85 -1.80
C TYR A 226 -10.57 12.49 -1.37
N ILE A 227 -11.23 11.66 -2.18
CA ILE A 227 -12.52 11.05 -1.84
C ILE A 227 -12.28 9.55 -1.65
N SER A 228 -12.76 9.01 -0.52
CA SER A 228 -12.63 7.58 -0.28
C SER A 228 -13.47 6.76 -1.27
N PRO A 229 -12.97 5.60 -1.78
CA PRO A 229 -13.74 4.74 -2.67
C PRO A 229 -15.08 4.29 -2.07
N ASN A 230 -15.13 4.12 -0.74
CA ASN A 230 -16.37 3.81 -0.03
C ASN A 230 -17.41 4.92 -0.11
N GLN A 231 -16.98 6.19 -0.05
CA GLN A 231 -17.86 7.34 -0.21
C GLN A 231 -18.39 7.44 -1.64
N ILE A 232 -17.56 7.15 -2.65
CA ILE A 232 -17.98 7.07 -4.05
C ILE A 232 -19.06 5.99 -4.22
N ARG A 233 -18.80 4.76 -3.72
CA ARG A 233 -19.78 3.66 -3.74
C ARG A 233 -21.08 4.01 -3.01
N ALA A 234 -20.99 4.68 -1.87
CA ALA A 234 -22.15 5.12 -1.10
C ALA A 234 -22.96 6.18 -1.87
N LEU A 235 -22.29 7.13 -2.53
CA LEU A 235 -22.89 8.17 -3.35
C LEU A 235 -23.59 7.54 -4.57
N GLU A 236 -22.93 6.62 -5.28
CA GLU A 236 -23.53 5.85 -6.37
C GLU A 236 -24.75 5.06 -5.91
N LYS A 237 -24.67 4.38 -4.77
CA LYS A 237 -25.79 3.64 -4.19
C LYS A 237 -26.94 4.59 -3.85
N ARG A 238 -26.66 5.77 -3.29
CA ARG A 238 -27.66 6.80 -2.98
C ARG A 238 -28.32 7.37 -4.24
N GLN A 239 -27.57 7.62 -5.31
CA GLN A 239 -28.13 8.03 -6.60
C GLN A 239 -29.06 6.96 -7.17
N LYS A 240 -28.67 5.67 -7.06
CA LYS A 240 -29.50 4.54 -7.48
C LYS A 240 -30.72 4.34 -6.57
N ALA A 241 -30.61 4.65 -5.27
CA ALA A 241 -31.65 4.43 -4.26
C ALA A 241 -32.94 5.26 -4.44
N GLY A 242 -32.98 6.22 -5.36
CA GLY A 242 -34.21 6.97 -5.70
C GLY A 242 -35.05 6.34 -6.81
N LYS A 243 -34.51 5.40 -7.60
CA LYS A 243 -35.19 4.88 -8.81
C LYS A 243 -36.50 4.17 -8.46
N TYR A 244 -36.51 3.35 -7.41
CA TYR A 244 -37.71 2.64 -6.96
C TYR A 244 -38.80 3.61 -6.48
N VAL A 245 -38.43 4.57 -5.63
CA VAL A 245 -39.37 5.58 -5.13
C VAL A 245 -39.94 6.42 -6.27
N LYS A 246 -39.10 6.83 -7.24
CA LYS A 246 -39.56 7.53 -8.46
C LYS A 246 -40.52 6.68 -9.27
N LYS A 247 -40.24 5.38 -9.45
CA LYS A 247 -41.12 4.43 -10.17
C LYS A 247 -42.47 4.28 -9.48
N VAL A 248 -42.50 4.17 -8.16
CA VAL A 248 -43.75 4.08 -7.37
C VAL A 248 -44.54 5.38 -7.51
N LYS A 249 -43.91 6.55 -7.33
CA LYS A 249 -44.58 7.85 -7.52
C LYS A 249 -45.12 8.04 -8.94
N ALA A 250 -44.38 7.61 -9.96
CA ALA A 250 -44.83 7.65 -11.34
C ALA A 250 -46.06 6.74 -11.59
N LYS A 251 -46.08 5.54 -11.00
CA LYS A 251 -47.23 4.62 -11.09
C LYS A 251 -48.48 5.21 -10.43
N VAL A 252 -48.33 5.84 -9.26
CA VAL A 252 -49.44 6.52 -8.57
C VAL A 252 -49.94 7.71 -9.39
N ARG A 253 -49.04 8.54 -9.93
CA ARG A 253 -49.40 9.67 -10.78
C ARG A 253 -50.14 9.22 -12.04
N ARG A 254 -49.71 8.13 -12.68
CA ARG A 254 -50.38 7.58 -13.86
C ARG A 254 -51.81 7.14 -13.54
N LYS A 255 -52.02 6.46 -12.40
CA LYS A 255 -53.37 6.08 -11.95
C LYS A 255 -54.27 7.28 -11.68
N MET A 256 -53.74 8.31 -11.01
CA MET A 256 -54.48 9.56 -10.79
C MET A 256 -54.87 10.21 -12.12
N HIS A 257 -53.93 10.27 -13.08
CA HIS A 257 -54.21 10.81 -14.40
C HIS A 257 -55.25 9.99 -15.18
N GLU A 258 -55.18 8.65 -15.12
CA GLU A 258 -56.18 7.75 -15.72
C GLU A 258 -57.58 7.98 -15.11
N MET A 259 -57.67 8.29 -13.80
CA MET A 259 -58.94 8.59 -13.12
C MET A 259 -59.47 10.00 -13.43
N GLU A 260 -58.59 11.00 -13.46
CA GLU A 260 -58.97 12.40 -13.73
C GLU A 260 -59.37 12.62 -15.20
N ASN A 261 -58.83 11.79 -16.10
CA ASN A 261 -59.01 11.92 -17.55
C ASN A 261 -59.90 10.80 -18.10
N THR A 262 -60.98 10.46 -17.40
CA THR A 262 -62.03 9.60 -17.94
C THR A 262 -62.74 10.33 -19.07
N LEU A 263 -62.61 9.80 -20.29
CA LEU A 263 -63.35 10.29 -21.45
C LEU A 263 -64.85 10.15 -21.19
N GLU A 264 -65.62 11.19 -21.52
CA GLU A 264 -67.07 11.08 -21.48
C GLU A 264 -67.52 9.97 -22.44
N PRO A 265 -68.51 9.16 -22.06
CA PRO A 265 -69.09 8.17 -22.95
C PRO A 265 -69.59 8.86 -24.22
N ASP A 266 -69.15 8.38 -25.38
CA ASP A 266 -69.63 8.88 -26.66
C ASP A 266 -71.13 8.59 -26.79
N GLU A 267 -71.94 9.64 -26.93
CA GLU A 267 -73.40 9.57 -26.98
C GLU A 267 -73.91 8.67 -28.13
N PHE A 268 -73.11 8.42 -29.16
CA PHE A 268 -73.44 7.57 -30.30
C PHE A 268 -72.84 6.16 -30.23
N ALA A 269 -72.17 5.78 -29.13
CA ALA A 269 -71.46 4.50 -29.01
C ALA A 269 -72.35 3.24 -29.13
N GLU A 270 -73.67 3.37 -28.97
CA GLU A 270 -74.64 2.28 -29.13
C GLU A 270 -75.37 2.27 -30.48
N LEU A 271 -75.22 3.32 -31.30
CA LEU A 271 -75.99 3.48 -32.55
C LEU A 271 -75.74 2.37 -33.58
N TRP A 272 -74.59 1.68 -33.49
CA TRP A 272 -74.12 0.70 -34.47
C TRP A 272 -73.95 -0.73 -33.92
N LYS A 273 -74.45 -1.03 -32.71
CA LYS A 273 -74.28 -2.37 -32.10
C LYS A 273 -75.38 -3.39 -32.46
N GLY A 274 -76.27 -3.08 -33.41
CA GLY A 274 -77.48 -3.85 -33.69
C GLY A 274 -77.82 -4.14 -35.15
N GLU A 275 -76.83 -4.27 -36.05
CA GLU A 275 -77.00 -4.87 -37.39
C GLU A 275 -76.36 -6.25 -37.48
#